data_AF-C0EU92-F1
#
_entry.id   AF-C0EU92-F1
#
_cell.length_a   1.000
_cell.length_b   1.000
_cell.length_c   1.000
_cell.angle_alpha   90.00
_cell.angle_beta   90.00
_cell.angle_gamma   90.00
#
_symmetry.space_group_name_H-M   'P 1'
#
loop_
_entity.id
_entity.type
_entity.pdbx_description
1 polymer ?
#
loop_
_entity_poly.entity_id
_entity_poly.type
_entity_poly.pdbx_seq_one_letter_code
_entity_poly.pdbx_strand_id
1 'polypeptide(L)'
;MSQEKNTMQDDEEEYNEIGIEPINLGEPNIVDQDDSLGAVADEKELSQELLKFLEKEGEERRNFYAVSVESTGEKDYKAVLDFSTKRSDGKNISITFENGIYTFAFK
;
A
#
# COMPACT_ATOMS: atom_id res chain seq x y z
N MET A 1 19.29 16.33 47.78
CA MET A 1 18.15 15.91 46.95
C MET A 1 18.40 16.44 45.55
N SER A 2 18.98 15.61 44.70
CA SER A 2 19.19 15.94 43.30
C SER A 2 17.96 15.45 42.56
N GLN A 3 17.23 16.36 41.90
CA GLN A 3 16.07 15.99 41.12
C GLN A 3 16.53 15.14 39.94
N GLU A 4 16.02 13.90 39.92
CA GLU A 4 16.16 12.96 38.81
C GLU A 4 15.69 13.63 37.53
N LYS A 5 16.58 13.75 36.54
CA LYS A 5 16.22 14.12 35.18
C LYS A 5 15.55 12.89 34.57
N ASN A 6 14.24 12.77 34.79
CA ASN A 6 13.42 11.76 34.15
C ASN A 6 13.50 12.00 32.63
N THR A 7 14.17 11.10 31.92
CA THR A 7 14.13 10.96 30.48
C THR A 7 12.72 10.51 30.11
N MET A 8 11.80 11.46 29.94
CA MET A 8 10.63 11.26 29.10
C MET A 8 11.12 11.41 27.66
N GLN A 9 11.54 10.29 27.07
CA GLN A 9 11.45 10.11 25.63
C GLN A 9 9.95 10.09 25.36
N ASP A 10 9.40 11.25 25.02
CA ASP A 10 8.06 11.32 24.44
C ASP A 10 8.14 10.63 23.07
N ASP A 11 7.44 9.52 22.96
CA ASP A 11 7.19 8.73 21.77
C ASP A 11 6.29 9.49 20.78
N GLU A 12 6.65 10.72 20.42
CA GLU A 12 5.89 11.54 19.46
C GLU A 12 6.66 11.73 18.14
N GLU A 13 6.21 10.93 17.18
CA GLU A 13 6.27 11.15 15.74
C GLU A 13 7.67 11.14 15.10
N GLU A 14 8.20 9.94 14.91
CA GLU A 14 9.20 9.63 13.88
C GLU A 14 8.59 9.71 12.44
N TYR A 15 7.75 10.73 12.19
CA TYR A 15 7.22 11.11 10.88
C TYR A 15 7.79 12.46 10.41
N ASN A 16 8.97 12.85 10.93
CA ASN A 16 9.63 14.11 10.58
C ASN A 16 10.76 13.97 9.54
N GLU A 17 10.99 12.78 8.98
CA GLU A 17 11.94 12.63 7.88
C GLU A 17 11.22 12.73 6.52
N ILE A 18 11.08 13.95 6.03
CA ILE A 18 10.87 14.24 4.61
C ILE A 18 12.14 13.76 3.87
N GLY A 19 12.18 12.46 3.57
CA GLY A 19 13.17 11.86 2.68
C GLY A 19 12.85 12.21 1.23
N ILE A 20 13.84 12.72 0.50
CA ILE A 20 13.78 13.05 -0.93
C ILE A 20 14.23 11.87 -1.80
N GLU A 21 13.92 10.64 -1.41
CA GLU A 21 14.24 9.48 -2.24
C GLU A 21 13.13 9.24 -3.28
N PRO A 22 13.46 9.00 -4.56
CA PRO A 22 12.48 8.45 -5.49
C PRO A 22 11.95 7.14 -4.89
N ILE A 23 10.63 7.05 -4.70
CA ILE A 23 10.03 5.83 -4.15
C ILE A 23 10.27 4.68 -5.13
N ASN A 24 11.33 3.91 -4.88
CA ASN A 24 11.60 2.65 -5.52
C ASN A 24 10.75 1.61 -4.81
N LEU A 25 9.58 1.31 -5.38
CA LEU A 25 8.72 0.27 -4.84
C LEU A 25 9.27 -1.15 -5.11
N GLY A 26 10.36 -1.25 -5.89
CA GLY A 26 10.91 -2.49 -6.42
C GLY A 26 10.12 -2.99 -7.63
N GLU A 27 10.46 -4.20 -8.08
CA GLU A 27 9.59 -5.05 -8.90
C GLU A 27 9.03 -6.17 -8.01
N PRO A 28 8.14 -5.87 -7.05
CA PRO A 28 7.60 -6.89 -6.18
C PRO A 28 6.78 -7.87 -7.02
N ASN A 29 7.20 -9.14 -7.03
CA ASN A 29 6.45 -10.22 -7.64
C ASN A 29 5.48 -10.79 -6.61
N ILE A 30 4.29 -10.21 -6.53
CA ILE A 30 3.25 -10.63 -5.60
C ILE A 30 2.37 -11.66 -6.31
N VAL A 31 2.18 -12.83 -5.71
CA VAL A 31 1.42 -13.92 -6.36
C VAL A 31 0.31 -14.36 -5.42
N ASP A 32 -0.94 -14.32 -5.90
CA ASP A 32 -2.10 -14.86 -5.19
C ASP A 32 -2.08 -16.40 -5.26
N GLN A 33 -1.21 -17.02 -4.46
CA GLN A 33 -0.96 -18.48 -4.51
C GLN A 33 -2.19 -19.31 -4.11
N ASP A 34 -3.05 -18.74 -3.28
CA ASP A 34 -4.26 -19.35 -2.74
C ASP A 34 -5.53 -19.02 -3.54
N ASP A 35 -5.41 -18.27 -4.66
CA ASP A 35 -6.55 -17.82 -5.49
C ASP A 35 -7.61 -17.09 -4.65
N SER A 36 -7.14 -16.40 -3.61
CA SER A 36 -7.96 -15.75 -2.58
C SER A 36 -8.70 -14.54 -3.10
N LEU A 37 -8.08 -13.80 -4.03
CA LEU A 37 -8.69 -12.67 -4.72
C LEU A 37 -9.63 -13.18 -5.83
N GLY A 38 -9.20 -14.22 -6.56
CA GLY A 38 -9.95 -14.91 -7.62
C GLY A 38 -11.34 -15.40 -7.21
N ALA A 39 -11.53 -15.71 -5.93
CA ALA A 39 -12.80 -16.20 -5.40
C ALA A 39 -13.82 -15.08 -5.08
N VAL A 40 -13.42 -13.80 -5.08
CA VAL A 40 -14.25 -12.71 -4.59
C VAL A 40 -15.09 -12.08 -5.71
N ALA A 41 -16.39 -12.37 -5.71
CA ALA A 41 -17.29 -11.90 -6.76
C ALA A 41 -17.75 -10.44 -6.61
N ASP A 42 -17.60 -9.84 -5.43
CA ASP A 42 -18.07 -8.48 -5.12
C ASP A 42 -16.91 -7.48 -5.09
N GLU A 43 -17.05 -6.35 -5.79
CA GLU A 43 -15.98 -5.34 -5.91
C GLU A 43 -15.57 -4.74 -4.55
N LYS A 44 -16.52 -4.58 -3.63
CA LYS A 44 -16.25 -3.99 -2.32
C LYS A 44 -15.53 -4.97 -1.42
N GLU A 45 -15.97 -6.23 -1.41
CA GLU A 45 -15.28 -7.31 -0.68
C GLU A 45 -13.86 -7.50 -1.24
N LEU A 46 -13.72 -7.49 -2.56
CA LEU A 46 -12.43 -7.63 -3.24
C LEU A 46 -11.49 -6.49 -2.89
N SER A 47 -11.98 -5.25 -2.83
CA SER A 47 -11.16 -4.12 -2.37
C SER A 47 -10.61 -4.34 -0.96
N GLN A 48 -11.35 -5.01 -0.07
CA GLN A 48 -10.88 -5.29 1.29
C GLN A 48 -9.92 -6.46 1.34
N GLU A 49 -10.23 -7.55 0.63
CA GLU A 49 -9.36 -8.73 0.55
C GLU A 49 -8.04 -8.40 -0.16
N LEU A 50 -8.07 -7.58 -1.20
CA LEU A 50 -6.86 -7.07 -1.85
C LEU A 50 -5.97 -6.33 -0.83
N LEU A 51 -6.51 -5.38 -0.07
CA LEU A 51 -5.71 -4.64 0.91
C LEU A 51 -5.10 -5.58 1.97
N LYS A 52 -5.87 -6.54 2.50
CA LYS A 52 -5.35 -7.55 3.44
C LYS A 52 -4.27 -8.43 2.83
N PHE A 53 -4.44 -8.83 1.57
CA PHE A 53 -3.46 -9.62 0.84
C PHE A 53 -2.15 -8.83 0.66
N LEU A 54 -2.24 -7.56 0.27
CA LEU A 54 -1.08 -6.68 0.18
C LEU A 54 -0.39 -6.49 1.53
N GLU A 55 -1.15 -6.30 2.61
CA GLU A 55 -0.60 -6.26 3.97
C GLU A 55 0.12 -7.56 4.36
N LYS A 56 -0.44 -8.73 4.01
CA LYS A 56 0.19 -10.03 4.27
C LYS A 56 1.51 -10.21 3.50
N GLU A 57 1.59 -9.64 2.30
CA GLU A 57 2.77 -9.71 1.42
C GLU A 57 3.83 -8.64 1.75
N GLY A 58 3.66 -7.86 2.83
CA GLY A 58 4.64 -6.89 3.31
C GLY A 58 4.46 -5.46 2.77
N GLU A 59 3.34 -5.19 2.11
CA GLU A 59 2.98 -3.87 1.56
C GLU A 59 2.25 -2.98 2.57
N GLU A 60 1.95 -3.43 3.79
CA GLU A 60 1.30 -2.63 4.84
C GLU A 60 2.10 -1.36 5.14
N ARG A 61 3.42 -1.43 4.95
CA ARG A 61 4.38 -0.33 5.08
C ARG A 61 4.10 0.84 4.14
N ARG A 62 3.24 0.66 3.13
CA ARG A 62 3.05 1.60 2.01
C ARG A 62 1.75 2.39 2.08
N ASN A 63 0.94 2.18 3.13
CA ASN A 63 -0.28 2.95 3.42
C ASN A 63 -1.24 3.09 2.21
N PHE A 64 -1.46 2.02 1.45
CA PHE A 64 -2.35 2.08 0.28
C PHE A 64 -3.83 2.11 0.65
N TYR A 65 -4.62 2.70 -0.24
CA TYR A 65 -6.05 2.42 -0.33
C TYR A 65 -6.44 2.15 -1.78
N ALA A 66 -7.48 1.35 -1.97
CA ALA A 66 -8.03 1.10 -3.30
C ALA A 66 -8.91 2.29 -3.71
N VAL A 67 -8.60 2.89 -4.85
CA VAL A 67 -9.40 3.94 -5.50
C VAL A 67 -10.55 3.32 -6.27
N SER A 68 -10.26 2.25 -7.01
CA SER A 68 -11.23 1.50 -7.80
C SER A 68 -10.73 0.08 -8.01
N VAL A 69 -11.65 -0.85 -8.13
CA VAL A 69 -11.37 -2.23 -8.50
C VAL A 69 -12.31 -2.63 -9.62
N GLU A 70 -11.78 -3.29 -10.63
CA GLU A 70 -12.50 -3.77 -11.81
C GLU A 70 -12.21 -5.27 -11.98
N SER A 71 -13.25 -6.08 -12.21
CA SER A 71 -13.07 -7.46 -12.63
C SER A 71 -12.74 -7.52 -14.11
N THR A 72 -11.69 -8.25 -14.47
CA THR A 72 -11.25 -8.44 -15.86
C THR A 72 -11.75 -9.78 -16.46
N GLY A 73 -12.55 -10.55 -15.71
CA GLY A 73 -13.18 -11.81 -16.12
C GLY A 73 -12.80 -13.00 -15.23
N GLU A 74 -13.70 -13.98 -15.08
CA GLU A 74 -13.75 -15.22 -14.25
C GLU A 74 -13.02 -15.26 -12.89
N LYS A 75 -11.80 -14.72 -12.74
CA LYS A 75 -10.99 -14.64 -11.50
C LYS A 75 -9.94 -13.53 -11.48
N ASP A 76 -9.79 -12.76 -12.55
CA ASP A 76 -8.76 -11.72 -12.65
C ASP A 76 -9.35 -10.35 -12.29
N TYR A 77 -8.50 -9.51 -11.70
CA TYR A 77 -8.88 -8.17 -11.27
C TYR A 77 -7.79 -7.16 -11.51
N LYS A 78 -8.24 -5.94 -11.77
CA LYS A 78 -7.43 -4.76 -11.89
C LYS A 78 -7.84 -3.75 -10.83
N ALA A 79 -6.91 -3.33 -10.00
CA ALA A 79 -7.14 -2.30 -9.00
C ALA A 79 -6.28 -1.07 -9.28
N VAL A 80 -6.88 0.11 -9.11
CA VAL A 80 -6.13 1.37 -9.01
C VAL A 80 -5.96 1.67 -7.54
N LEU A 81 -4.70 1.79 -7.11
CA LEU A 81 -4.35 2.12 -5.74
C LEU A 81 -3.75 3.52 -5.65
N ASP A 82 -3.92 4.14 -4.50
CA ASP A 82 -3.31 5.43 -4.16
C ASP A 82 -2.78 5.40 -2.72
N PHE A 83 -1.90 6.33 -2.39
CA PHE A 83 -1.31 6.43 -1.06
C PHE A 83 -2.23 7.22 -0.13
N SER A 84 -2.49 6.69 1.07
CA SER A 84 -3.23 7.39 2.12
C SER A 84 -2.51 8.66 2.58
N THR A 85 -1.17 8.67 2.47
CA THR A 85 -0.33 9.82 2.75
C THR A 85 0.28 10.35 1.45
N LYS A 86 0.35 11.69 1.33
CA LYS A 86 1.00 12.30 0.16
C LYS A 86 2.49 11.99 0.17
N ARG A 87 3.04 11.75 -1.03
CA ARG A 87 4.48 11.66 -1.24
C ARG A 87 5.16 12.97 -0.83
N SER A 88 6.33 12.86 -0.23
CA SER A 88 7.19 13.98 0.16
C SER A 88 7.61 14.86 -1.03
N ASP A 89 7.75 14.27 -2.23
CA ASP A 89 8.10 14.99 -3.46
C ASP A 89 6.93 15.74 -4.11
N GLY A 90 5.73 15.65 -3.51
CA GLY A 90 4.52 16.30 -4.02
C GLY A 90 4.02 15.76 -5.36
N LYS A 91 4.63 14.67 -5.88
CA LYS A 91 4.22 14.04 -7.13
C LYS A 91 3.15 12.99 -6.85
N ASN A 92 2.18 12.90 -7.76
CA ASN A 92 1.20 11.83 -7.74
C ASN A 92 1.69 10.69 -8.63
N ILE A 93 1.58 9.46 -8.17
CA ILE A 93 1.77 8.28 -9.00
C ILE A 93 0.46 7.49 -9.04
N SER A 94 0.14 6.94 -10.19
CA SER A 94 -0.93 5.95 -10.33
C SER A 94 -0.32 4.58 -10.14
N ILE A 95 -0.91 3.77 -9.26
CA ILE A 95 -0.55 2.38 -9.09
C ILE A 95 -1.67 1.55 -9.68
N THR A 96 -1.33 0.62 -10.56
CA THR A 96 -2.24 -0.41 -11.06
C THR A 96 -1.74 -1.74 -10.56
N PHE A 97 -2.60 -2.48 -9.85
CA PHE A 97 -2.38 -3.87 -9.49
C PHE A 97 -3.23 -4.73 -10.42
N GLU A 98 -2.61 -5.64 -11.16
CA GLU A 98 -3.30 -6.55 -12.09
C GLU A 98 -2.53 -7.87 -12.14
N ASN A 99 -3.22 -8.99 -11.91
CA ASN A 99 -2.65 -10.34 -11.94
C ASN A 99 -1.38 -10.51 -11.09
N GLY A 100 -1.37 -9.94 -9.87
CA GLY A 100 -0.21 -10.01 -8.96
C GLY A 100 0.93 -9.03 -9.29
N ILE A 101 0.80 -8.29 -10.39
CA ILE A 101 1.83 -7.38 -10.88
C ILE A 101 1.43 -5.94 -10.59
N TYR A 102 2.39 -5.15 -10.12
CA TYR A 102 2.24 -3.71 -10.05
C TYR A 102 2.82 -3.01 -11.26
N THR A 103 2.05 -2.06 -11.79
CA THR A 103 2.51 -1.10 -12.79
C THR A 103 2.36 0.32 -12.24
N PHE A 104 3.42 1.12 -12.39
CA PHE A 104 3.47 2.50 -11.92
C PHE A 104 3.50 3.47 -13.08
N ALA A 105 2.71 4.54 -12.99
CA ALA A 105 2.76 5.65 -13.92
C ALA A 105 2.82 6.98 -13.16
N PHE A 106 3.74 7.87 -13.54
CA PHE A 106 3.70 9.26 -13.08
C PHE A 106 2.47 9.95 -13.67
N LYS A 107 1.72 10.68 -12.84
CA LYS A 107 0.63 11.56 -13.30
C LYS A 107 1.17 12.94 -13.64
#